data_AF-A0A7V1JDM2-F1
#
_entry.id   AF-A0A7V1JDM2-F1
#
_cell.length_a   1.000
_cell.length_b   1.000
_cell.length_c   1.000
_cell.angle_alpha   90.00
_cell.angle_beta   90.00
_cell.angle_gamma   90.00
#
_symmetry.space_group_name_H-M   'P 1'
#
loop_
_entity.id
_entity.type
_entity.pdbx_description
1 polymer ?
#
loop_
_entity_poly.entity_id
_entity_poly.type
_entity_poly.pdbx_seq_one_letter_code
_entity_poly.pdbx_strand_id
1 'polypeptide(L)'
;MKSPFSYRRKVSFALFFLPAFLFILNLTVISRGIKTVYAYSGKVTKITRVIFGRSSGTINVYTIGSPFYKEYLFKKGYKRFSILVFRHAVLYGRKKKIVRPFKNIFSVSYSQFSTAPEYAVHIVIRQKNILAKLRIRTINLGNDRYKVVIYAGAVSSKAEKKQEVRFNVFIDAGHGGSDPGGIGPMGLPESFVNLSIALKLRKILKARGIKTEIDRTSNINVSLQQRAAEANRSGADLFIGLYSNSAVVPYMYGTTTYYYHYGNSYQFAKYLEHYVSSGLNLKYDGVVHDDLYVLRFTKMPAVIIEYAYISNPY
;
A
#
# COMPACT_ATOMS: atom_id res chain seq x y z
N MET A 1 22.54 -8.05 -58.16
CA MET A 1 23.54 -8.41 -57.12
C MET A 1 22.82 -9.02 -55.91
N LYS A 2 23.47 -9.99 -55.28
CA LYS A 2 22.94 -11.00 -54.35
C LYS A 2 22.43 -10.45 -53.00
N SER A 3 21.47 -11.17 -52.43
CA SER A 3 20.90 -11.12 -51.06
C SER A 3 21.86 -11.74 -50.00
N PRO A 4 21.46 -12.27 -48.81
CA PRO A 4 20.27 -12.11 -47.92
C PRO A 4 20.60 -12.13 -46.39
N PHE A 5 19.60 -11.81 -45.56
CA PHE A 5 19.11 -12.59 -44.39
C PHE A 5 17.70 -12.03 -44.11
N SER A 6 16.56 -12.51 -44.65
CA SER A 6 15.90 -13.84 -44.60
C SER A 6 15.78 -14.34 -43.15
N TYR A 7 14.62 -14.56 -42.53
CA TYR A 7 13.37 -15.20 -42.99
C TYR A 7 12.23 -14.80 -41.99
N ARG A 8 11.05 -14.31 -42.41
CA ARG A 8 9.77 -15.04 -42.61
C ARG A 8 9.43 -16.06 -41.50
N ARG A 9 8.19 -16.28 -41.05
CA ARG A 9 6.83 -15.84 -41.40
C ARG A 9 5.91 -16.29 -40.24
N LYS A 10 4.78 -15.60 -40.09
CA LYS A 10 3.43 -16.02 -39.66
C LYS A 10 3.27 -17.44 -39.07
N VAL A 11 2.47 -17.56 -37.99
CA VAL A 11 1.12 -18.19 -38.01
C VAL A 11 0.53 -18.29 -36.58
N SER A 12 -0.76 -17.96 -36.49
CA SER A 12 -1.83 -18.38 -35.56
C SER A 12 -1.79 -18.09 -34.06
N PHE A 13 -2.87 -17.43 -33.64
CA PHE A 13 -3.89 -18.01 -32.74
C PHE A 13 -3.42 -19.17 -31.87
N ALA A 14 -3.28 -18.87 -30.58
CA ALA A 14 -3.45 -19.70 -29.39
C ALA A 14 -2.30 -19.43 -28.43
N LEU A 15 -2.57 -18.71 -27.34
CA LEU A 15 -2.02 -19.03 -26.02
C LEU A 15 -2.76 -18.27 -24.91
N PHE A 16 -4.07 -18.46 -24.92
CA PHE A 16 -4.87 -18.62 -23.72
C PHE A 16 -4.47 -19.93 -22.99
N PHE A 17 -3.17 -20.21 -22.78
CA PHE A 17 -2.70 -21.48 -22.19
C PHE A 17 -1.38 -21.36 -21.40
N LEU A 18 -0.92 -20.15 -21.06
CA LEU A 18 0.23 -20.00 -20.16
C LEU A 18 -0.03 -20.32 -18.67
N PRO A 19 -1.29 -20.38 -18.15
CA PRO A 19 -1.53 -20.92 -16.80
C PRO A 19 -1.62 -22.46 -16.75
N ALA A 20 -1.84 -23.12 -17.89
CA ALA A 20 -1.98 -24.58 -17.96
C ALA A 20 -0.66 -25.31 -18.29
N PHE A 21 0.32 -24.63 -18.90
CA PHE A 21 1.65 -25.21 -19.11
C PHE A 21 2.45 -25.38 -17.81
N LEU A 22 2.25 -24.49 -16.82
CA LEU A 22 2.81 -24.63 -15.47
C LEU A 22 2.06 -25.66 -14.61
N PHE A 23 0.83 -26.02 -14.99
CA PHE A 23 0.04 -27.05 -14.33
C PHE A 23 0.39 -28.46 -14.85
N ILE A 24 0.74 -28.59 -16.14
CA ILE A 24 1.18 -29.86 -16.74
C ILE A 24 2.65 -30.19 -16.41
N LEU A 25 3.54 -29.20 -16.23
CA LEU A 25 4.89 -29.45 -15.70
C LEU A 25 4.90 -29.97 -14.26
N ASN A 26 3.83 -29.71 -13.48
CA ASN A 26 3.65 -30.30 -12.15
C ASN A 26 3.02 -31.71 -12.17
N LEU A 27 2.48 -32.18 -13.29
CA LEU A 27 1.88 -33.51 -13.42
C LEU A 27 2.77 -34.49 -14.21
N THR A 28 3.71 -34.01 -15.04
CA THR A 28 4.65 -34.88 -15.76
C THR A 28 5.91 -35.24 -14.96
N VAL A 29 6.15 -34.60 -13.81
CA VAL A 29 7.18 -35.05 -12.85
C VAL A 29 6.68 -36.20 -11.95
N ILE A 30 5.39 -36.57 -12.04
CA ILE A 30 4.78 -37.63 -11.21
C ILE A 30 4.98 -39.04 -11.79
N SER A 31 5.51 -39.22 -13.01
CA SER A 31 5.63 -40.56 -13.62
C SER A 31 7.03 -41.09 -13.91
N ARG A 32 8.10 -40.42 -13.44
CA ARG A 32 9.44 -41.01 -13.48
C ARG A 32 10.19 -40.76 -12.19
N GLY A 33 10.05 -41.70 -11.26
CA GLY A 33 11.17 -42.42 -10.64
C GLY A 33 12.40 -41.65 -10.13
N ILE A 34 12.32 -40.34 -9.91
CA ILE A 34 13.36 -39.58 -9.23
C ILE A 34 12.80 -39.31 -7.84
N LYS A 35 13.13 -40.21 -6.92
CA LYS A 35 13.29 -39.85 -5.52
C LYS A 35 14.30 -38.69 -5.48
N THR A 36 13.85 -37.45 -5.62
CA THR A 36 14.61 -36.32 -5.10
C THR A 36 14.38 -36.34 -3.61
N VAL A 37 15.11 -37.24 -2.98
CA VAL A 37 15.44 -37.25 -1.58
C VAL A 37 15.95 -35.84 -1.25
N TYR A 38 15.11 -34.97 -0.71
CA TYR A 38 15.58 -33.91 0.17
C TYR A 38 16.02 -34.59 1.48
N ALA A 39 17.09 -35.38 1.42
CA ALA A 39 17.91 -35.65 2.58
C ALA A 39 18.70 -34.37 2.81
N TYR A 40 18.09 -33.42 3.52
CA TYR A 40 18.87 -32.40 4.19
C TYR A 40 19.19 -32.89 5.60
N SER A 41 20.45 -33.27 5.79
CA SER A 41 21.12 -33.21 7.08
C SER A 41 21.09 -31.75 7.57
N GLY A 42 20.93 -31.42 8.84
CA GLY A 42 20.87 -32.30 10.00
C GLY A 42 20.49 -31.59 11.31
N LYS A 43 19.73 -30.48 11.30
CA LYS A 43 19.21 -29.88 12.56
C LYS A 43 17.85 -29.19 12.38
N VAL A 44 16.78 -29.88 12.77
CA VAL A 44 15.45 -29.30 12.97
C VAL A 44 15.49 -28.36 14.18
N THR A 45 15.00 -27.12 14.05
CA THR A 45 14.89 -26.21 15.18
C THR A 45 13.78 -26.68 16.11
N LYS A 46 14.11 -26.93 17.38
CA LYS A 46 13.12 -27.31 18.40
C LYS A 46 12.65 -26.07 19.13
N ILE A 47 11.38 -25.70 19.01
CA ILE A 47 10.77 -24.67 19.86
C ILE A 47 10.38 -25.33 21.17
N THR A 48 11.16 -25.10 22.22
CA THR A 48 11.01 -25.79 23.51
C THR A 48 10.06 -25.07 24.45
N ARG A 49 9.94 -23.74 24.33
CA ARG A 49 9.12 -22.93 25.24
C ARG A 49 8.74 -21.59 24.64
N VAL A 50 7.54 -21.12 24.95
CA VAL A 50 7.06 -19.77 24.64
C VAL A 50 6.66 -19.07 25.94
N ILE A 51 7.38 -18.03 26.36
CA ILE A 51 7.13 -17.26 27.59
C ILE A 51 6.63 -15.86 27.27
N PHE A 52 5.64 -15.39 28.03
CA PHE A 52 5.07 -14.05 27.92
C PHE A 52 5.60 -13.16 29.03
N GLY A 53 6.47 -12.22 28.69
CA GLY A 53 6.92 -11.18 29.62
C GLY A 53 5.83 -10.11 29.72
N ARG A 54 4.96 -10.22 30.72
CA ARG A 54 3.81 -9.29 30.90
C ARG A 54 4.26 -7.84 31.12
N SER A 55 5.27 -7.62 31.96
CA SER A 55 5.84 -6.30 32.24
C SER A 55 6.63 -5.73 31.05
N SER A 56 7.40 -6.58 30.36
CA SER A 56 8.22 -6.17 29.21
C SER A 56 7.47 -6.13 27.88
N GLY A 57 6.23 -6.64 27.84
CA GLY A 57 5.46 -6.76 26.62
C GLY A 57 6.11 -7.66 25.56
N THR A 58 6.78 -8.73 25.97
CA THR A 58 7.52 -9.61 25.03
C THR A 58 6.95 -11.01 24.97
N ILE A 59 7.03 -11.63 23.80
CA ILE A 59 6.83 -13.07 23.61
C ILE A 59 8.20 -13.65 23.30
N ASN A 60 8.71 -14.49 24.18
CA ASN A 60 10.04 -15.08 24.11
C ASN A 60 9.91 -16.53 23.67
N VAL A 61 10.39 -16.83 22.47
CA VAL A 61 10.41 -18.17 21.89
C VAL A 61 11.81 -18.73 22.08
N TYR A 62 11.93 -19.78 22.88
CA TYR A 62 13.18 -20.46 23.14
C TYR A 62 13.35 -21.61 22.16
N THR A 63 14.52 -21.68 21.52
CA THR A 63 14.83 -22.74 20.57
C THR A 63 16.14 -23.45 20.89
N ILE A 64 16.21 -24.73 20.50
CA ILE A 64 17.47 -25.46 20.29
C ILE A 64 17.64 -25.60 18.77
N GLY A 65 18.79 -25.22 18.25
CA GLY A 65 19.00 -24.98 16.82
C GLY A 65 18.73 -23.51 16.44
N SER A 66 19.49 -23.02 15.47
CA SER A 66 19.33 -21.67 14.91
C SER A 66 17.93 -21.51 14.30
N PRO A 67 17.12 -20.54 14.74
CA PRO A 67 15.75 -20.38 14.27
C PRO A 67 15.71 -19.66 12.91
N PHE A 68 15.00 -20.25 11.94
CA PHE A 68 14.66 -19.59 10.68
C PHE A 68 13.16 -19.26 10.64
N TYR A 69 12.83 -17.97 10.53
CA TYR A 69 11.43 -17.54 10.54
C TYR A 69 11.16 -16.35 9.63
N LYS A 70 9.89 -16.19 9.24
CA LYS A 70 9.40 -15.03 8.49
C LYS A 70 8.07 -14.55 9.07
N GLU A 71 7.93 -13.22 9.20
CA GLU A 71 6.67 -12.60 9.60
C GLU A 71 5.81 -12.32 8.35
N TYR A 72 4.53 -12.68 8.45
CA TYR A 72 3.49 -12.34 7.48
C TYR A 72 2.43 -11.49 8.16
N LEU A 73 2.03 -10.41 7.51
CA LEU A 73 0.97 -9.52 7.96
C LEU A 73 -0.30 -9.83 7.20
N PHE A 74 -1.38 -10.13 7.91
CA PHE A 74 -2.66 -10.51 7.31
C PHE A 74 -3.83 -9.69 7.88
N LYS A 75 -4.71 -9.24 6.99
CA LYS A 75 -5.96 -8.54 7.33
C LYS A 75 -7.14 -9.35 6.77
N LYS A 76 -8.16 -9.60 7.61
CA LYS A 76 -9.45 -10.17 7.19
C LYS A 76 -10.57 -9.42 7.91
N GLY A 77 -11.22 -8.49 7.19
CA GLY A 77 -12.12 -7.51 7.79
C GLY A 77 -11.42 -6.72 8.90
N TYR A 78 -12.04 -6.63 10.08
CA TYR A 78 -11.46 -5.96 11.25
C TYR A 78 -10.37 -6.76 11.98
N LYS A 79 -10.13 -8.02 11.58
CA LYS A 79 -9.13 -8.88 12.23
C LYS A 79 -7.76 -8.64 11.60
N ARG A 80 -6.77 -8.38 12.47
CA ARG A 80 -5.39 -8.04 12.11
C ARG A 80 -4.45 -9.06 12.73
N PHE A 81 -3.62 -9.71 11.92
CA PHE A 81 -2.76 -10.80 12.35
C PHE A 81 -1.31 -10.57 11.92
N SER A 82 -0.37 -10.70 12.86
CA SER A 82 1.02 -11.02 12.55
C SER A 82 1.21 -12.52 12.73
N ILE A 83 1.65 -13.21 11.68
CA ILE A 83 1.92 -14.65 11.69
C ILE A 83 3.43 -14.83 11.55
N LEU A 84 4.09 -15.28 12.61
CA LEU A 84 5.48 -15.66 12.56
C LEU A 84 5.58 -17.14 12.23
N VAL A 85 6.10 -17.46 11.05
CA VAL A 85 6.28 -18.82 10.55
C VAL A 85 7.71 -19.24 10.79
N PHE A 86 7.92 -20.14 11.75
CA PHE A 86 9.20 -20.83 11.93
C PHE A 86 9.23 -22.02 10.99
N ARG A 87 10.17 -22.01 10.04
CA ARG A 87 10.36 -23.06 9.04
C ARG A 87 11.42 -24.04 9.53
N HIS A 88 11.30 -25.31 9.11
CA HIS A 88 12.14 -26.40 9.59
C HIS A 88 12.17 -26.49 11.12
N ALA A 89 11.00 -26.26 11.74
CA ALA A 89 10.85 -26.18 13.18
C ALA A 89 9.76 -27.13 13.69
N VAL A 90 9.99 -27.68 14.88
CA VAL A 90 9.05 -28.54 15.59
C VAL A 90 8.73 -27.93 16.96
N LEU A 91 7.44 -27.92 17.30
CA LEU A 91 6.96 -27.49 18.60
C LEU A 91 7.10 -28.64 19.62
N TYR A 92 8.01 -28.48 20.56
CA TYR A 92 8.16 -29.39 21.70
C TYR A 92 7.20 -28.92 22.80
N GLY A 93 6.00 -29.49 22.79
CA GLY A 93 4.93 -29.18 23.74
C GLY A 93 3.56 -29.06 23.08
N ARG A 94 2.56 -28.68 23.88
CA ARG A 94 1.18 -28.54 23.39
C ARG A 94 0.96 -27.18 22.74
N LYS A 95 0.12 -27.15 21.71
CA LYS A 95 -0.45 -25.90 21.19
C LYS A 95 -1.11 -25.11 22.33
N LYS A 96 -1.01 -23.79 22.31
CA LYS A 96 -1.64 -22.92 23.31
C LYS A 96 -2.18 -21.66 22.67
N LYS A 97 -3.26 -21.14 23.25
CA LYS A 97 -3.84 -19.83 22.95
C LYS A 97 -3.96 -19.02 24.23
N ILE A 98 -3.52 -17.78 24.20
CA ILE A 98 -3.58 -16.84 25.31
C ILE A 98 -4.36 -15.64 24.85
N VAL A 99 -5.41 -15.31 25.59
CA VAL A 99 -6.32 -14.18 25.30
C VAL A 99 -5.84 -12.97 26.08
N ARG A 100 -5.85 -11.81 25.41
CA ARG A 100 -5.44 -10.51 25.96
C ARG A 100 -4.10 -10.53 26.72
N PRO A 101 -3.00 -11.07 26.14
CA PRO A 101 -1.71 -11.11 26.83
C PRO A 101 -1.14 -9.72 27.10
N PHE A 102 -1.49 -8.73 26.27
CA PHE A 102 -1.06 -7.34 26.36
C PHE A 102 -2.19 -6.38 25.96
N LYS A 103 -2.09 -5.09 26.31
CA LYS A 103 -3.14 -4.07 26.07
C LYS A 103 -3.57 -4.00 24.61
N ASN A 104 -2.63 -4.02 23.68
CA ASN A 104 -2.81 -3.90 22.22
C ASN A 104 -3.03 -5.23 21.47
N ILE A 105 -2.91 -6.37 22.16
CA ILE A 105 -3.01 -7.72 21.56
C ILE A 105 -4.30 -8.40 22.01
N PHE A 106 -5.11 -8.86 21.06
CA PHE A 106 -6.34 -9.60 21.32
C PHE A 106 -6.04 -11.03 21.77
N SER A 107 -5.13 -11.72 21.09
CA SER A 107 -4.69 -13.07 21.45
C SER A 107 -3.36 -13.42 20.82
N VAL A 108 -2.63 -14.34 21.43
CA VAL A 108 -1.49 -15.02 20.83
C VAL A 108 -1.76 -16.52 20.85
N SER A 109 -1.56 -17.21 19.74
CA SER A 109 -1.62 -18.67 19.67
C SER A 109 -0.41 -19.23 18.97
N TYR A 110 0.05 -20.41 19.39
CA TYR A 110 1.11 -21.13 18.72
C TYR A 110 0.80 -22.62 18.60
N SER A 111 1.17 -23.21 17.46
CA SER A 111 0.93 -24.62 17.13
C SER A 111 1.89 -25.12 16.05
N GLN A 112 2.14 -26.42 16.01
CA GLN A 112 2.63 -27.08 14.81
C GLN A 112 1.61 -26.85 13.70
N PHE A 113 2.05 -26.29 12.58
CA PHE A 113 1.21 -26.00 11.42
C PHE A 113 1.34 -27.09 10.35
N SER A 114 2.56 -27.48 10.01
CA SER A 114 2.86 -28.58 9.08
C SER A 114 3.94 -29.50 9.65
N THR A 115 3.93 -30.77 9.26
CA THR A 115 4.96 -31.77 9.56
C THR A 115 5.78 -32.04 8.29
N ALA A 116 6.46 -33.20 8.21
CA ALA A 116 7.22 -33.57 7.01
C ALA A 116 6.43 -33.35 5.71
N PRO A 117 7.05 -32.81 4.64
CA PRO A 117 8.47 -32.48 4.52
C PRO A 117 8.87 -31.07 5.04
N GLU A 118 7.91 -30.17 5.28
CA GLU A 118 8.21 -28.74 5.49
C GLU A 118 8.48 -28.34 6.95
N TYR A 119 7.90 -29.05 7.91
CA TYR A 119 7.97 -28.78 9.36
C TYR A 119 7.86 -27.29 9.73
N ALA A 120 6.64 -26.76 9.89
CA ALA A 120 6.43 -25.37 10.27
C ALA A 120 5.69 -25.21 11.60
N VAL A 121 6.15 -24.28 12.43
CA VAL A 121 5.43 -23.81 13.63
C VAL A 121 4.96 -22.38 13.41
N HIS A 122 3.67 -22.13 13.64
CA HIS A 122 3.10 -20.80 13.53
C HIS A 122 2.92 -20.19 14.91
N ILE A 123 3.34 -18.93 15.06
CA ILE A 123 2.93 -18.06 16.17
C ILE A 123 2.05 -16.95 15.59
N VAL A 124 0.77 -17.00 15.91
CA VAL A 124 -0.26 -16.08 15.40
C VAL A 124 -0.58 -15.06 16.48
N ILE A 125 -0.37 -13.79 16.17
CA ILE A 125 -0.56 -12.65 17.07
C ILE A 125 -1.68 -11.78 16.49
N ARG A 126 -2.85 -11.79 17.14
CA ARG A 126 -4.00 -10.98 16.73
C ARG A 126 -3.94 -9.61 17.39
N GLN A 127 -3.78 -8.56 16.60
CA GLN A 127 -3.68 -7.17 17.06
C GLN A 127 -5.08 -6.52 17.11
N LYS A 128 -5.34 -5.64 18.10
CA LYS A 128 -6.68 -5.05 18.30
C LYS A 128 -7.01 -3.95 17.28
N ASN A 129 -6.09 -3.00 17.04
CA ASN A 129 -6.44 -1.74 16.35
C ASN A 129 -5.65 -1.49 15.06
N ILE A 130 -4.34 -1.65 15.09
CA ILE A 130 -3.44 -1.39 13.95
C ILE A 130 -2.70 -2.69 13.65
N LEU A 131 -2.48 -2.99 12.38
CA LEU A 131 -1.62 -4.09 11.97
C LEU A 131 -0.22 -3.51 11.80
N ALA A 132 0.60 -3.63 12.84
CA ALA A 132 1.99 -3.18 12.81
C ALA A 132 2.93 -4.37 12.59
N LYS A 133 4.00 -4.15 11.83
CA LYS A 133 5.14 -5.07 11.78
C LYS A 133 5.75 -5.15 13.17
N LEU A 134 5.99 -6.34 13.69
CA LEU A 134 6.54 -6.50 15.03
C LEU A 134 8.06 -6.38 14.99
N ARG A 135 8.63 -5.70 16.00
CA ARG A 135 10.06 -5.78 16.22
C ARG A 135 10.38 -7.18 16.75
N ILE A 136 11.29 -7.87 16.07
CA ILE A 136 11.72 -9.23 16.44
C ILE A 136 13.24 -9.24 16.49
N ARG A 137 13.82 -9.79 17.56
CA ARG A 137 15.26 -9.97 17.71
C ARG A 137 15.57 -11.42 18.05
N THR A 138 16.56 -11.99 17.38
CA THR A 138 17.15 -13.28 17.76
C THR A 138 18.37 -13.03 18.63
N ILE A 139 18.42 -13.67 19.79
CA ILE A 139 19.55 -13.63 20.72
C ILE A 139 20.14 -15.04 20.78
N ASN A 140 21.44 -15.16 20.50
CA ASN A 140 22.19 -16.39 20.72
C ASN A 140 22.51 -16.53 22.22
N LEU A 141 22.12 -17.64 22.83
CA LEU A 141 22.34 -17.93 24.26
C LEU A 141 23.52 -18.89 24.49
N GLY A 142 24.25 -19.26 23.43
CA GLY A 142 25.28 -20.29 23.46
C GLY A 142 24.73 -21.71 23.51
N ASN A 143 25.59 -22.69 23.25
CA ASN A 143 25.27 -24.13 23.27
C ASN A 143 24.07 -24.49 22.39
N ASP A 144 24.03 -23.94 21.16
CA ASP A 144 22.96 -24.16 20.17
C ASP A 144 21.57 -23.71 20.66
N ARG A 145 21.50 -22.84 21.68
CA ARG A 145 20.24 -22.29 22.20
C ARG A 145 20.05 -20.86 21.76
N TYR A 146 18.83 -20.52 21.36
CA TYR A 146 18.46 -19.18 20.93
C TYR A 146 17.17 -18.72 21.60
N LYS A 147 17.01 -17.40 21.65
CA LYS A 147 15.78 -16.75 22.11
C LYS A 147 15.33 -15.74 21.05
N VAL A 148 14.17 -16.00 20.45
CA VAL A 148 13.49 -15.04 19.58
C VAL A 148 12.56 -14.19 20.43
N VAL A 149 12.88 -12.91 20.55
CA VAL A 149 12.12 -11.92 21.33
C VAL A 149 11.22 -11.14 20.38
N ILE A 150 9.91 -11.34 20.53
CA ILE A 150 8.88 -10.62 19.80
C ILE A 150 8.33 -9.52 20.71
N TYR A 151 8.53 -8.25 20.36
CA TYR A 151 8.05 -7.11 21.15
C TYR A 151 6.60 -6.79 20.75
N ALA A 152 5.64 -7.38 21.47
CA ALA A 152 4.22 -7.35 21.11
C ALA A 152 3.34 -6.52 22.06
N GLY A 153 3.74 -6.40 23.33
CA GLY A 153 3.00 -5.70 24.40
C GLY A 153 3.56 -4.35 24.79
N ALA A 154 4.81 -4.06 24.42
CA ALA A 154 5.44 -2.76 24.61
C ALA A 154 5.47 -2.03 23.28
N VAL A 155 4.35 -1.38 22.96
CA VAL A 155 4.47 -0.01 22.42
C VAL A 155 4.57 0.88 23.67
N SER A 156 5.67 0.78 24.42
CA SER A 156 5.90 1.58 25.63
C SER A 156 6.88 2.69 25.30
N SER A 157 6.33 3.90 25.18
CA SER A 157 6.77 5.15 25.80
C SER A 157 8.23 5.63 25.73
N LYS A 158 9.11 4.99 24.97
CA LYS A 158 9.99 5.75 24.08
C LYS A 158 9.39 5.62 22.71
N ALA A 159 8.33 6.41 22.50
CA ALA A 159 8.27 7.09 21.23
C ALA A 159 9.68 7.69 21.09
N GLU A 160 10.49 7.15 20.18
CA GLU A 160 11.17 8.08 19.29
C GLU A 160 10.11 9.15 19.05
N LYS A 161 10.40 10.43 19.31
CA LYS A 161 9.82 11.44 18.44
C LYS A 161 10.32 11.12 17.02
N LYS A 162 9.90 9.98 16.43
CA LYS A 162 9.15 10.04 15.21
C LYS A 162 8.07 11.03 15.56
N GLN A 163 8.35 12.29 15.26
CA GLN A 163 7.36 13.12 14.63
C GLN A 163 6.59 12.12 13.77
N GLU A 164 5.40 11.72 14.25
CA GLU A 164 4.45 11.03 13.40
C GLU A 164 4.47 11.94 12.19
N VAL A 165 5.09 11.49 11.08
CA VAL A 165 5.14 12.28 9.86
C VAL A 165 3.68 12.30 9.49
N ARG A 166 2.96 13.26 10.06
CA ARG A 166 1.55 13.50 9.87
C ARG A 166 1.53 14.13 8.52
N PHE A 167 1.64 13.26 7.51
CA PHE A 167 1.59 13.64 6.13
C PHE A 167 0.31 14.44 5.95
N ASN A 168 0.47 15.72 5.64
CA ASN A 168 -0.61 16.68 5.54
C ASN A 168 -0.87 16.96 4.07
N VAL A 169 -2.10 16.70 3.64
CA VAL A 169 -2.54 16.96 2.27
C VAL A 169 -3.44 18.19 2.28
N PHE A 170 -3.09 19.19 1.49
CA PHE A 170 -3.99 20.29 1.17
C PHE A 170 -4.73 19.96 -0.12
N ILE A 171 -6.06 19.92 -0.06
CA ILE A 171 -6.91 19.70 -1.22
C ILE A 171 -7.45 21.05 -1.68
N ASP A 172 -7.28 21.33 -2.96
CA ASP A 172 -7.82 22.50 -3.61
C ASP A 172 -9.00 22.09 -4.51
N ALA A 173 -10.20 22.51 -4.15
CA ALA A 173 -11.40 22.26 -4.94
C ALA A 173 -11.54 23.38 -5.99
N GLY A 174 -11.09 23.13 -7.22
CA GLY A 174 -11.05 24.12 -8.29
C GLY A 174 -12.35 24.90 -8.48
N HIS A 175 -12.24 26.18 -8.86
CA HIS A 175 -13.37 27.11 -9.05
C HIS A 175 -14.21 27.32 -7.77
N GLY A 176 -15.44 27.81 -7.90
CA GLY A 176 -16.40 27.99 -6.82
C GLY A 176 -17.07 29.36 -6.83
N GLY A 177 -18.29 29.44 -6.31
CA GLY A 177 -19.02 30.71 -6.21
C GLY A 177 -19.42 31.24 -7.58
N SER A 178 -18.95 32.46 -7.92
CA SER A 178 -19.22 33.11 -9.21
C SER A 178 -18.38 32.56 -10.35
N ASP A 179 -17.34 31.78 -10.05
CA ASP A 179 -16.56 31.04 -11.04
C ASP A 179 -17.09 29.60 -11.12
N PRO A 180 -17.84 29.25 -12.18
CA PRO A 180 -18.38 27.90 -12.32
C PRO A 180 -17.36 26.87 -12.83
N GLY A 181 -16.23 27.32 -13.40
CA GLY A 181 -15.37 26.50 -14.24
C GLY A 181 -16.04 26.08 -15.55
N GLY A 182 -15.63 24.93 -16.09
CA GLY A 182 -16.30 24.31 -17.23
C GLY A 182 -17.76 23.98 -16.94
N ILE A 183 -18.62 24.10 -17.96
CA ILE A 183 -20.04 23.73 -17.86
C ILE A 183 -20.28 22.49 -18.71
N GLY A 184 -20.80 21.43 -18.10
CA GLY A 184 -21.16 20.22 -18.82
C GLY A 184 -22.41 20.39 -19.68
N PRO A 185 -22.70 19.45 -20.60
CA PRO A 185 -23.77 19.58 -21.60
C PRO A 185 -25.17 19.85 -21.04
N MET A 186 -25.44 19.41 -19.80
CA MET A 186 -26.71 19.61 -19.09
C MET A 186 -26.68 20.76 -18.07
N GLY A 187 -25.66 21.63 -18.14
CA GLY A 187 -25.54 22.79 -17.25
C GLY A 187 -24.86 22.50 -15.90
N LEU A 188 -24.26 21.31 -15.71
CA LEU A 188 -23.54 20.97 -14.48
C LEU A 188 -22.23 21.77 -14.41
N PRO A 189 -22.03 22.64 -13.41
CA PRO A 189 -20.80 23.38 -13.27
C PRO A 189 -19.70 22.53 -12.66
N GLU A 190 -18.49 22.65 -13.19
CA GLU A 190 -17.28 21.99 -12.72
C GLU A 190 -17.04 22.21 -11.23
N SER A 191 -17.28 23.43 -10.74
CA SER A 191 -17.07 23.80 -9.34
C SER A 191 -17.82 22.90 -8.34
N PHE A 192 -18.98 22.35 -8.72
CA PHE A 192 -19.74 21.39 -7.92
C PHE A 192 -19.14 19.98 -7.96
N VAL A 193 -18.66 19.55 -9.13
CA VAL A 193 -18.00 18.24 -9.31
C VAL A 193 -16.71 18.21 -8.48
N ASN A 194 -15.87 19.24 -8.63
CA ASN A 194 -14.62 19.41 -7.89
C ASN A 194 -14.87 19.37 -6.37
N LEU A 195 -15.86 20.12 -5.87
CA LEU A 195 -16.20 20.13 -4.45
C LEU A 195 -16.65 18.76 -3.94
N SER A 196 -17.50 18.05 -4.70
CA SER A 196 -18.01 16.73 -4.33
C SER A 196 -16.88 15.72 -4.19
N ILE A 197 -15.95 15.69 -5.15
CA ILE A 197 -14.77 14.82 -5.14
C ILE A 197 -13.84 15.20 -4.00
N ALA A 198 -13.56 16.49 -3.81
CA ALA A 198 -12.69 16.99 -2.75
C ALA A 198 -13.17 16.59 -1.35
N LEU A 199 -14.48 16.72 -1.07
CA LEU A 199 -15.07 16.33 0.20
C LEU A 199 -14.99 14.81 0.44
N LYS A 200 -15.22 14.00 -0.61
CA LYS A 200 -15.07 12.53 -0.55
C LYS A 200 -13.61 12.14 -0.30
N LEU A 201 -12.67 12.72 -1.04
CA LEU A 201 -11.24 12.49 -0.86
C LEU A 201 -10.80 12.85 0.56
N ARG A 202 -11.19 14.03 1.05
CA ARG A 202 -10.93 14.46 2.43
C ARG A 202 -11.40 13.44 3.47
N LYS A 203 -12.62 12.92 3.32
CA LYS A 203 -13.18 11.90 4.22
C LYS A 203 -12.37 10.60 4.18
N ILE A 204 -12.00 10.15 2.98
CA ILE A 204 -11.22 8.93 2.70
C ILE A 204 -9.80 9.02 3.29
N LEU A 205 -9.15 10.18 3.17
CA LEU A 205 -7.80 10.43 3.70
C LEU A 205 -7.82 10.55 5.23
N LYS A 206 -8.76 11.32 5.80
CA LYS A 206 -8.93 11.43 7.26
C LYS A 206 -9.20 10.06 7.91
N ALA A 207 -10.03 9.23 7.30
CA ALA A 207 -10.29 7.87 7.79
C ALA A 207 -9.06 6.95 7.78
N ARG A 208 -8.03 7.29 6.99
CA ARG A 208 -6.73 6.59 6.94
C ARG A 208 -5.68 7.21 7.87
N GLY A 209 -6.03 8.22 8.66
CA GLY A 209 -5.12 8.89 9.60
C GLY A 209 -4.21 9.93 8.94
N ILE A 210 -4.51 10.34 7.70
CA ILE A 210 -3.77 11.40 6.98
C ILE A 210 -4.39 12.75 7.41
N LYS A 211 -3.55 13.73 7.77
CA LYS A 211 -4.03 15.08 8.04
C LYS A 211 -4.47 15.68 6.70
N THR A 212 -5.66 16.27 6.66
CA THR A 212 -6.20 16.79 5.39
C THR A 212 -6.95 18.08 5.62
N GLU A 213 -6.50 19.10 4.91
CA GLU A 213 -7.05 20.44 4.84
C GLU A 213 -7.64 20.67 3.45
N ILE A 214 -8.60 21.59 3.34
CA ILE A 214 -9.30 21.90 2.10
C ILE A 214 -9.60 23.40 2.07
N ASP A 215 -9.43 24.03 0.92
CA ASP A 215 -9.66 25.46 0.70
C ASP A 215 -11.13 25.89 0.91
N ARG A 216 -12.09 25.06 0.49
CA ARG A 216 -13.52 25.32 0.66
C ARG A 216 -14.33 24.06 0.96
N THR A 217 -15.46 24.24 1.62
CA THR A 217 -16.41 23.13 1.93
C THR A 217 -17.83 23.38 1.42
N SER A 218 -18.03 24.51 0.73
CA SER A 218 -19.26 24.94 0.08
C SER A 218 -18.92 25.56 -1.29
N ASN A 219 -19.94 25.87 -2.10
CA ASN A 219 -19.75 26.51 -3.39
C ASN A 219 -19.53 28.03 -3.22
N ILE A 220 -18.31 28.43 -2.88
CA ILE A 220 -17.91 29.83 -2.64
C ILE A 220 -16.64 30.17 -3.43
N ASN A 221 -16.45 31.46 -3.69
CA ASN A 221 -15.22 31.97 -4.30
C ASN A 221 -14.03 31.82 -3.35
N VAL A 222 -12.93 31.26 -3.84
CA VAL A 222 -11.61 31.29 -3.19
C VAL A 222 -10.59 31.68 -4.26
N SER A 223 -9.84 32.75 -4.06
CA SER A 223 -8.87 33.23 -5.06
C SER A 223 -7.65 32.30 -5.15
N LEU A 224 -6.95 32.30 -6.29
CA LEU A 224 -5.72 31.52 -6.47
C LEU A 224 -4.64 31.89 -5.44
N GLN A 225 -4.54 33.17 -5.11
CA GLN A 225 -3.66 33.70 -4.06
C GLN A 225 -4.00 33.12 -2.70
N GLN A 226 -5.30 33.08 -2.35
CA GLN A 226 -5.77 32.55 -1.09
C GLN A 226 -5.51 31.04 -0.98
N ARG A 227 -5.79 30.26 -2.03
CA ARG A 227 -5.53 28.80 -2.09
C ARG A 227 -4.07 28.49 -1.80
N ALA A 228 -3.15 29.15 -2.52
CA ALA A 228 -1.71 28.96 -2.31
C ALA A 228 -1.27 29.40 -0.91
N ALA A 229 -1.78 30.53 -0.41
CA ALA A 229 -1.43 31.03 0.91
C ALA A 229 -1.92 30.11 2.04
N GLU A 230 -3.14 29.56 1.94
CA GLU A 230 -3.69 28.58 2.88
C GLU A 230 -2.89 27.29 2.87
N ALA A 231 -2.58 26.74 1.69
CA ALA A 231 -1.73 25.57 1.55
C ALA A 231 -0.36 25.78 2.21
N ASN A 232 0.27 26.94 1.99
CA ASN A 232 1.55 27.28 2.59
C ASN A 232 1.47 27.43 4.12
N ARG A 233 0.41 28.05 4.65
CA ARG A 233 0.21 28.21 6.10
C ARG A 233 -0.13 26.90 6.82
N SER A 234 -0.77 25.97 6.12
CA SER A 234 -1.18 24.68 6.68
C SER A 234 -0.02 23.75 7.08
N GLY A 235 1.18 24.03 6.55
CA GLY A 235 2.31 23.11 6.62
C GLY A 235 2.00 21.80 5.90
N ALA A 236 1.33 21.86 4.74
CA ALA A 236 1.07 20.69 3.92
C ALA A 236 2.36 20.12 3.32
N ASP A 237 2.43 18.79 3.27
CA ASP A 237 3.48 18.02 2.60
C ASP A 237 3.16 17.78 1.12
N LEU A 238 1.90 17.97 0.73
CA LEU A 238 1.41 17.79 -0.64
C LEU A 238 0.19 18.68 -0.89
N PHE A 239 0.19 19.35 -2.04
CA PHE A 239 -0.95 20.06 -2.60
C PHE A 239 -1.56 19.26 -3.76
N ILE A 240 -2.89 19.09 -3.75
CA ILE A 240 -3.63 18.43 -4.83
C ILE A 240 -4.80 19.33 -5.24
N GLY A 241 -4.70 19.92 -6.42
CA GLY A 241 -5.82 20.57 -7.10
C GLY A 241 -6.67 19.56 -7.87
N LEU A 242 -7.99 19.65 -7.70
CA LEU A 242 -8.98 18.79 -8.33
C LEU A 242 -9.82 19.62 -9.30
N TYR A 243 -9.72 19.30 -10.59
CA TYR A 243 -10.34 20.01 -11.70
C TYR A 243 -10.93 19.06 -12.74
N SER A 244 -11.95 19.51 -13.48
CA SER A 244 -12.43 18.83 -14.69
C SER A 244 -11.98 19.59 -15.91
N ASN A 245 -11.40 18.87 -16.87
CA ASN A 245 -11.03 19.47 -18.11
C ASN A 245 -12.28 19.97 -18.85
N SER A 246 -12.10 20.89 -19.79
CA SER A 246 -13.17 21.33 -20.68
C SER A 246 -12.59 21.72 -22.03
N ALA A 247 -13.27 21.33 -23.10
CA ALA A 247 -12.87 21.66 -24.45
C ALA A 247 -14.09 22.07 -25.28
N VAL A 248 -13.84 22.95 -26.26
CA VAL A 248 -14.83 23.34 -27.28
C VAL A 248 -15.30 22.12 -28.06
N VAL A 249 -14.40 21.15 -28.27
CA VAL A 249 -14.71 19.89 -28.93
C VAL A 249 -15.29 18.91 -27.91
N PRO A 250 -16.60 18.58 -27.99
CA PRO A 250 -17.32 17.90 -26.91
C PRO A 250 -16.99 16.40 -26.79
N TYR A 251 -16.25 15.82 -27.73
CA TYR A 251 -15.84 14.40 -27.67
C TYR A 251 -14.39 14.23 -27.19
N MET A 252 -13.73 15.30 -26.74
CA MET A 252 -12.44 15.19 -26.05
C MET A 252 -12.62 14.43 -24.75
N TYR A 253 -11.72 13.48 -24.47
CA TYR A 253 -11.73 12.67 -23.27
C TYR A 253 -10.30 12.29 -22.91
N GLY A 254 -10.08 12.06 -21.62
CA GLY A 254 -8.76 11.74 -21.09
C GLY A 254 -8.54 12.40 -19.73
N THR A 255 -7.39 12.09 -19.16
CA THR A 255 -6.94 12.60 -17.87
C THR A 255 -5.58 13.26 -18.08
N THR A 256 -5.42 14.49 -17.60
CA THR A 256 -4.15 15.23 -17.65
C THR A 256 -3.76 15.65 -16.24
N THR A 257 -2.48 15.55 -15.89
CA THR A 257 -1.99 16.05 -14.59
C THR A 257 -0.89 17.08 -14.77
N TYR A 258 -1.11 18.27 -14.22
CA TYR A 258 -0.22 19.41 -14.31
C TYR A 258 0.70 19.49 -13.09
N TYR A 259 1.93 19.94 -13.32
CA TYR A 259 2.93 20.23 -12.29
C TYR A 259 3.75 21.46 -12.70
N TYR A 260 4.40 22.12 -11.74
CA TYR A 260 5.37 23.19 -12.02
C TYR A 260 6.77 22.79 -11.56
N HIS A 261 6.96 22.58 -10.25
CA HIS A 261 8.28 22.20 -9.71
C HIS A 261 8.67 20.77 -10.11
N TYR A 262 9.88 20.58 -10.64
CA TYR A 262 10.44 19.24 -10.91
C TYR A 262 10.73 18.45 -9.62
N GLY A 263 11.07 17.17 -9.75
CA GLY A 263 11.33 16.27 -8.62
C GLY A 263 10.03 15.62 -8.12
N ASN A 264 9.68 15.84 -6.85
CA ASN A 264 8.56 15.14 -6.21
C ASN A 264 7.21 15.42 -6.87
N SER A 265 6.95 16.65 -7.35
CA SER A 265 5.67 16.96 -8.03
C SER A 265 5.57 16.22 -9.36
N TYR A 266 6.64 16.19 -10.17
CA TYR A 266 6.66 15.44 -11.44
C TYR A 266 6.44 13.94 -11.24
N GLN A 267 7.13 13.33 -10.27
CA GLN A 267 6.95 11.89 -9.98
C GLN A 267 5.55 11.58 -9.46
N PHE A 268 5.01 12.45 -8.60
CA PHE A 268 3.66 12.30 -8.09
C PHE A 268 2.61 12.53 -9.18
N ALA A 269 2.82 13.48 -10.08
CA ALA A 269 1.92 13.72 -11.23
C ALA A 269 1.82 12.48 -12.11
N LYS A 270 2.95 11.83 -12.44
CA LYS A 270 2.95 10.60 -13.25
C LYS A 270 2.23 9.45 -12.57
N TYR A 271 2.44 9.31 -11.25
CA TYR A 271 1.75 8.32 -10.46
C TYR A 271 0.24 8.59 -10.43
N LEU A 272 -0.15 9.83 -10.12
CA LEU A 272 -1.54 10.21 -9.97
C LEU A 272 -2.31 10.08 -11.28
N GLU A 273 -1.76 10.59 -12.39
CA GLU A 273 -2.34 10.44 -13.73
C GLU A 273 -2.62 8.96 -13.98
N HIS A 274 -1.57 8.11 -13.94
CA HIS A 274 -1.67 6.72 -14.37
C HIS A 274 -2.76 5.95 -13.63
N TYR A 275 -2.88 6.15 -12.32
CA TYR A 275 -3.87 5.46 -11.51
C TYR A 275 -5.29 6.01 -11.71
N VAL A 276 -5.44 7.31 -11.98
CA VAL A 276 -6.76 7.90 -12.22
C VAL A 276 -7.26 7.56 -13.62
N SER A 277 -6.43 7.75 -14.66
CA SER A 277 -6.79 7.39 -16.04
C SER A 277 -7.15 5.91 -16.16
N SER A 278 -6.32 5.02 -15.62
CA SER A 278 -6.60 3.58 -15.61
C SER A 278 -7.84 3.22 -14.78
N GLY A 279 -8.03 3.88 -13.64
CA GLY A 279 -9.16 3.62 -12.75
C GLY A 279 -10.51 4.06 -13.31
N LEU A 280 -10.51 5.10 -14.14
CA LEU A 280 -11.69 5.62 -14.84
C LEU A 280 -11.85 5.04 -16.25
N ASN A 281 -10.91 4.21 -16.71
CA ASN A 281 -10.84 3.72 -18.09
C ASN A 281 -10.84 4.87 -19.12
N LEU A 282 -10.10 5.93 -18.81
CA LEU A 282 -9.91 7.10 -19.67
C LEU A 282 -8.53 7.06 -20.34
N LYS A 283 -8.39 7.83 -21.41
CA LYS A 283 -7.11 8.01 -22.09
C LYS A 283 -6.08 8.66 -21.15
N TYR A 284 -4.87 8.09 -21.15
CA TYR A 284 -3.68 8.73 -20.56
C TYR A 284 -3.26 9.89 -21.48
N ASP A 285 -3.52 11.13 -21.09
CA ASP A 285 -3.02 12.33 -21.82
C ASP A 285 -1.66 12.79 -21.26
N GLY A 286 -1.29 12.28 -20.09
CA GLY A 286 0.03 12.43 -19.51
C GLY A 286 0.18 13.62 -18.58
N VAL A 287 1.45 13.97 -18.35
CA VAL A 287 1.82 15.00 -17.38
C VAL A 287 2.38 16.22 -18.09
N VAL A 288 1.92 17.40 -17.68
CA VAL A 288 2.23 18.67 -18.35
C VAL A 288 2.91 19.61 -17.35
N HIS A 289 4.05 20.18 -17.75
CA HIS A 289 4.68 21.26 -17.00
C HIS A 289 4.01 22.59 -17.37
N ASP A 290 3.40 23.27 -16.41
CA ASP A 290 2.65 24.50 -16.65
C ASP A 290 2.75 25.49 -15.48
N ASP A 291 2.68 26.78 -15.80
CA ASP A 291 2.86 27.93 -14.91
C ASP A 291 1.57 28.35 -14.21
N LEU A 292 0.76 27.37 -13.80
CA LEU A 292 -0.49 27.60 -13.09
C LEU A 292 -0.20 28.19 -11.70
N TYR A 293 -0.89 29.28 -11.35
CA TYR A 293 -0.58 30.09 -10.17
C TYR A 293 -0.40 29.27 -8.88
N VAL A 294 -1.35 28.38 -8.58
CA VAL A 294 -1.31 27.59 -7.35
C VAL A 294 -0.13 26.62 -7.34
N LEU A 295 0.26 26.06 -8.49
CA LEU A 295 1.42 25.17 -8.60
C LEU A 295 2.75 25.92 -8.43
N ARG A 296 2.84 27.13 -9.00
CA ARG A 296 4.03 27.97 -8.87
C ARG A 296 4.26 28.45 -7.45
N PHE A 297 3.20 28.92 -6.77
CA PHE A 297 3.32 29.65 -5.50
C PHE A 297 3.10 28.81 -4.24
N THR A 298 2.77 27.53 -4.37
CA THR A 298 2.85 26.57 -3.25
C THR A 298 4.30 26.15 -2.97
N LYS A 299 4.64 25.96 -1.68
CA LYS A 299 5.99 25.63 -1.21
C LYS A 299 6.25 24.12 -1.04
N MET A 300 5.23 23.30 -1.19
CA MET A 300 5.29 21.84 -1.13
C MET A 300 5.12 21.24 -2.53
N PRO A 301 5.42 19.94 -2.74
CA PRO A 301 5.04 19.25 -3.97
C PRO A 301 3.57 19.49 -4.30
N ALA A 302 3.29 19.85 -5.55
CA ALA A 302 1.98 20.34 -5.96
C ALA A 302 1.62 19.82 -7.34
N VAL A 303 0.40 19.32 -7.48
CA VAL A 303 -0.17 18.88 -8.75
C VAL A 303 -1.61 19.36 -8.89
N ILE A 304 -2.04 19.61 -10.12
CA ILE A 304 -3.45 19.72 -10.49
C ILE A 304 -3.78 18.51 -11.34
N ILE A 305 -4.84 17.79 -11.01
CA ILE A 305 -5.37 16.76 -11.90
C ILE A 305 -6.67 17.26 -12.53
N GLU A 306 -6.67 17.21 -13.87
CA GLU A 306 -7.84 17.29 -14.72
C GLU A 306 -8.34 15.86 -14.96
N TYR A 307 -9.27 15.38 -14.14
CA TYR A 307 -9.60 13.95 -14.10
C TYR A 307 -10.35 13.44 -15.33
N ALA A 308 -11.24 14.26 -15.89
CA ALA A 308 -12.03 13.97 -17.08
C ALA A 308 -12.52 15.29 -17.70
N TYR A 309 -12.99 15.25 -18.95
CA TYR A 309 -13.57 16.41 -19.62
C TYR A 309 -15.05 16.57 -19.24
N ILE A 310 -15.42 17.62 -18.50
CA ILE A 310 -16.82 17.90 -18.13
C ILE A 310 -17.67 18.27 -19.36
N SER A 311 -17.04 18.78 -20.41
CA SER A 311 -17.69 19.06 -21.69
C SER A 311 -18.08 17.78 -22.46
N ASN A 312 -17.56 16.62 -22.05
CA ASN A 312 -17.90 15.34 -22.64
C ASN A 312 -19.23 14.80 -22.08
N PRO A 313 -20.21 14.44 -22.93
CA PRO A 313 -21.50 13.92 -22.48
C PRO A 313 -21.46 12.47 -21.95
N TYR A 314 -20.34 11.75 -22.10
CA TYR A 314 -20.16 10.35 -21.69
C TYR A 314 -19.21 10.21 -20.50
#